data_AF-A0A0Q9EIP7-F1
#
_entry.id   AF-A0A0Q9EIP7-F1
#
_cell.length_a   1.000
_cell.length_b   1.000
_cell.length_c   1.000
_cell.angle_alpha   90.00
_cell.angle_beta   90.00
_cell.angle_gamma   90.00
#
_symmetry.space_group_name_H-M   'P 1'
#
loop_
_entity.id
_entity.type
_entity.pdbx_description
1 polymer ?
#
loop_
_entity_poly.entity_id
_entity_poly.type
_entity_poly.pdbx_seq_one_letter_code
_entity_poly.pdbx_strand_id
1 'polypeptide(L)'
;MAAALSLWPAPVRSADPATPHFPAPVFRGGNQGWGLIFDSGAKPLRYGLVVPQLAGVAHGGLIQDPQVPSQPGRYALVGRVNINNQLRELVVRINKAGVGKSCLDSAGKAHPYAVIVGAAQTANWYGCGDFSAQ
;
A
#
# COMPACT_ATOMS: atom_id res chain seq x y z
N MET A 1 13.66 9.80 -61.21
CA MET A 1 13.31 8.58 -60.46
C MET A 1 13.37 8.92 -58.98
N ALA A 2 12.23 8.96 -58.28
CA ALA A 2 12.12 9.37 -56.89
C ALA A 2 12.11 8.12 -55.98
N ALA A 3 13.02 8.07 -55.01
CA ALA A 3 13.10 7.00 -54.02
C ALA A 3 12.20 7.34 -52.82
N ALA A 4 11.16 6.54 -52.59
CA ALA A 4 10.30 6.65 -51.43
C ALA A 4 10.98 5.98 -50.22
N LEU A 5 11.28 6.76 -49.17
CA LEU A 5 11.80 6.25 -47.91
C LEU A 5 10.63 5.72 -47.06
N SER A 6 10.57 4.40 -46.91
CA SER A 6 9.63 3.72 -46.03
C SER A 6 10.02 3.97 -44.56
N LEU A 7 9.24 4.80 -43.88
CA LEU A 7 9.34 5.01 -42.42
C LEU A 7 8.78 3.78 -41.70
N TRP A 8 9.67 2.96 -41.11
CA TRP A 8 9.25 1.91 -40.19
C TRP A 8 8.64 2.53 -38.92
N PRO A 9 7.54 1.96 -38.39
CA PRO A 9 7.00 2.40 -37.11
C PRO A 9 8.00 2.02 -36.00
N ALA A 10 8.37 3.01 -35.19
CA ALA A 10 9.18 2.78 -34.00
C ALA A 10 8.43 1.86 -33.03
N PRO A 11 9.12 0.92 -32.35
CA PRO A 11 8.50 0.07 -31.36
C PRO A 11 7.97 0.93 -30.21
N VAL A 12 6.66 0.86 -29.97
CA VAL A 12 6.03 1.44 -28.79
C VAL A 12 6.62 0.71 -27.58
N ARG A 13 7.49 1.37 -26.81
CA ARG A 13 7.90 0.87 -25.50
C ARG A 13 6.67 0.86 -24.61
N SER A 14 6.09 -0.33 -24.39
CA SER A 14 5.22 -0.55 -23.25
C SER A 14 6.02 -0.19 -22.00
N ALA A 15 5.62 0.87 -21.31
CA ALA A 15 6.14 1.15 -19.98
C ALA A 15 5.72 -0.02 -19.09
N ASP A 16 6.67 -0.79 -18.60
CA ASP A 16 6.40 -1.77 -17.55
C ASP A 16 5.68 -1.06 -16.40
N PRO A 17 4.68 -1.70 -15.76
CA PRO A 17 4.02 -1.11 -14.60
C PRO A 17 5.09 -0.78 -13.56
N ALA A 18 5.28 0.53 -13.33
CA ALA A 18 6.30 1.04 -12.44
C ALA A 18 6.13 0.38 -11.07
N THR A 19 7.15 -0.38 -10.65
CA THR A 19 7.15 -0.95 -9.30
C THR A 19 7.15 0.22 -8.30
N PRO A 20 6.22 0.28 -7.34
CA PRO A 20 6.18 1.36 -6.35
C PRO A 20 7.52 1.44 -5.61
N HIS A 21 8.15 2.61 -5.62
CA HIS A 21 9.35 2.87 -4.84
C HIS A 21 8.95 3.28 -3.42
N PHE A 22 9.15 2.37 -2.47
CA PHE A 22 8.91 2.63 -1.05
C PHE A 22 10.11 3.35 -0.43
N PRO A 23 9.89 4.28 0.53
CA PRO A 23 10.98 5.04 1.13
C PRO A 23 11.91 4.21 2.02
N ALA A 24 11.41 3.10 2.57
CA ALA A 24 12.14 2.20 3.44
C ALA A 24 11.49 0.80 3.39
N PRO A 25 12.17 -0.28 3.82
CA PRO A 25 11.71 -1.65 3.65
C PRO A 25 10.55 -2.05 4.59
N VAL A 26 10.29 -1.31 5.67
CA VAL A 26 9.20 -1.63 6.59
C VAL A 26 8.26 -0.45 6.70
N PHE A 27 6.97 -0.70 6.56
CA PHE A 27 5.93 0.22 6.97
C PHE A 27 5.32 -0.24 8.28
N ARG A 28 5.11 0.69 9.22
CA ARG A 28 4.34 0.48 10.44
C ARG A 28 3.29 1.56 10.52
N GLY A 29 2.02 1.18 10.57
CA GLY A 29 0.92 2.12 10.72
C GLY A 29 -0.21 1.55 11.55
N GLY A 30 -1.07 2.41 12.05
CA GLY A 30 -2.14 2.00 12.93
C GLY A 30 -2.75 3.18 13.66
N ASN A 31 -3.63 2.84 14.59
CA ASN A 31 -4.18 3.76 15.56
C ASN A 31 -4.64 2.96 16.80
N GLN A 32 -5.24 3.60 17.79
CA GLN A 32 -5.78 2.89 18.96
C GLN A 32 -6.64 1.68 18.53
N GLY A 33 -6.25 0.50 19.00
CA GLY A 33 -6.98 -0.76 18.80
C GLY A 33 -6.70 -1.51 17.49
N TRP A 34 -5.81 -1.01 16.61
CA TRP A 34 -5.42 -1.74 15.40
C TRP A 34 -4.02 -1.36 14.88
N GLY A 35 -3.39 -2.24 14.12
CA GLY A 35 -2.11 -1.96 13.50
C GLY A 35 -1.80 -2.84 12.30
N LEU A 36 -1.05 -2.29 11.36
CA LEU A 36 -0.52 -2.94 10.17
C LEU A 36 0.99 -2.77 10.15
N ILE A 37 1.69 -3.87 9.91
CA ILE A 37 3.11 -3.87 9.55
C ILE A 37 3.23 -4.60 8.22
N PHE A 38 4.03 -4.08 7.29
CA PHE A 38 4.44 -4.87 6.13
C PHE A 38 5.89 -4.62 5.72
N ASP A 39 6.47 -5.66 5.14
CA ASP A 39 7.79 -5.65 4.52
C ASP A 39 7.65 -5.39 3.01
N SER A 40 8.12 -4.24 2.56
CA SER A 40 8.13 -3.82 1.16
C SER A 40 9.37 -4.29 0.39
N GLY A 41 10.36 -4.87 1.06
CA GLY A 41 11.50 -5.57 0.43
C GLY A 41 11.15 -6.99 0.00
N ALA A 42 10.11 -7.59 0.59
CA ALA A 42 9.60 -8.90 0.21
C ALA A 42 8.78 -8.87 -1.11
N LYS A 43 8.84 -9.96 -1.88
CA LYS A 43 8.00 -10.18 -3.08
C LYS A 43 7.30 -11.55 -2.99
N PRO A 44 5.95 -11.60 -2.83
CA PRO A 44 5.03 -10.50 -2.53
C PRO A 44 5.33 -9.85 -1.16
N LEU A 45 4.82 -8.64 -0.94
CA LEU A 45 4.98 -7.92 0.33
C LEU A 45 4.33 -8.75 1.43
N ARG A 46 4.98 -8.89 2.59
CA ARG A 46 4.44 -9.68 3.70
C ARG A 46 3.86 -8.75 4.74
N TYR A 47 2.62 -8.99 5.16
CA TYR A 47 1.97 -8.17 6.17
C TYR A 47 1.64 -8.94 7.46
N GLY A 48 1.55 -8.19 8.56
CA GLY A 48 0.90 -8.56 9.80
C GLY A 48 -0.15 -7.49 10.15
N LEU A 49 -1.38 -7.93 10.44
CA LEU A 49 -2.52 -7.06 10.73
C LEU A 49 -3.16 -7.47 12.06
N VAL A 50 -3.33 -6.51 12.94
CA VAL A 50 -4.12 -6.63 14.17
C VAL A 50 -5.31 -5.69 14.05
N VAL A 51 -6.52 -6.23 14.21
CA VAL A 51 -7.77 -5.46 14.25
C VAL A 51 -8.72 -6.07 15.29
N PRO A 52 -9.70 -5.32 15.81
CA PRO A 52 -10.61 -5.81 16.86
C PRO A 52 -11.41 -7.06 16.47
N GLN A 53 -11.61 -7.29 15.18
CA GLN A 53 -12.37 -8.43 14.64
C GLN A 53 -11.54 -9.73 14.56
N LEU A 54 -10.25 -9.70 14.93
CA LEU A 54 -9.37 -10.85 14.88
C LEU A 54 -8.97 -11.31 16.29
N ALA A 55 -9.02 -12.61 16.52
CA ALA A 55 -8.38 -13.25 17.65
C ALA A 55 -6.87 -13.45 17.36
N GLY A 56 -6.12 -12.34 17.29
CA GLY A 56 -4.66 -12.35 17.07
C GLY A 56 -4.21 -11.57 15.83
N VAL A 57 -3.03 -11.94 15.32
CA VAL A 57 -2.41 -11.31 14.15
C VAL A 57 -2.79 -12.10 12.89
N ALA A 58 -3.40 -11.43 11.91
CA ALA A 58 -3.53 -11.98 10.56
C ALA A 58 -2.25 -11.74 9.77
N HIS A 59 -1.86 -12.73 8.97
CA HIS A 59 -0.70 -12.66 8.09
C HIS A 59 -1.09 -12.94 6.65
N GLY A 60 -0.37 -12.36 5.71
CA GLY A 60 -0.56 -12.66 4.29
C GLY A 60 0.34 -11.87 3.36
N GLY A 61 0.00 -11.94 2.07
CA GLY A 61 0.66 -11.21 1.00
C GLY A 61 -0.11 -9.94 0.62
N LEU A 62 0.62 -8.87 0.31
CA LEU A 62 0.14 -7.69 -0.39
C LEU A 62 0.86 -7.57 -1.74
N ILE A 63 0.14 -7.05 -2.73
CA ILE A 63 0.67 -6.61 -4.02
C ILE A 63 0.21 -5.19 -4.31
N GLN A 64 0.87 -4.50 -5.23
CA GLN A 64 0.36 -3.22 -5.74
C GLN A 64 -1.01 -3.45 -6.38
N ASP A 65 -1.96 -2.57 -6.06
CA ASP A 65 -3.29 -2.56 -6.67
C ASP A 65 -3.16 -2.23 -8.17
N PRO A 66 -3.49 -3.16 -9.09
CA PRO A 66 -3.37 -2.92 -10.52
C PRO A 66 -4.39 -1.89 -11.04
N GLN A 67 -5.45 -1.60 -10.28
CA GLN A 67 -6.48 -0.63 -10.64
C GLN A 67 -6.10 0.80 -10.24
N VAL A 68 -5.10 0.98 -9.38
CA VAL A 68 -4.67 2.29 -8.89
C VAL A 68 -3.24 2.58 -9.34
N PRO A 69 -3.04 3.55 -10.25
CA PRO A 69 -1.70 3.93 -10.70
C PRO A 69 -0.80 4.33 -9.53
N SER A 70 0.44 3.83 -9.52
CA SER A 70 1.45 4.26 -8.55
C SER A 70 1.74 5.75 -8.70
N GLN A 71 1.72 6.48 -7.58
CA GLN A 71 2.13 7.88 -7.52
C GLN A 71 3.15 8.05 -6.38
N PRO A 72 4.14 8.95 -6.51
CA PRO A 72 5.09 9.19 -5.43
C PRO A 72 4.38 9.55 -4.11
N GLY A 73 4.70 8.81 -3.05
CA GLY A 73 4.10 9.00 -1.73
C GLY A 73 2.62 8.57 -1.63
N ARG A 74 2.09 7.88 -2.64
CA ARG A 74 0.76 7.23 -2.57
C ARG A 74 0.87 5.77 -2.98
N TYR A 75 0.51 4.90 -2.06
CA TYR A 75 0.61 3.46 -2.24
C TYR A 75 -0.78 2.86 -2.07
N ALA A 76 -1.18 2.03 -3.02
CA ALA A 76 -2.43 1.28 -2.99
C ALA A 76 -2.07 -0.18 -3.13
N LEU A 77 -2.36 -0.97 -2.10
CA LEU A 77 -2.03 -2.38 -2.04
C LEU A 77 -3.30 -3.19 -1.85
N VAL A 78 -3.31 -4.39 -2.43
CA VAL A 78 -4.38 -5.35 -2.27
C VAL A 78 -3.83 -6.70 -1.83
N GLY A 79 -4.63 -7.43 -1.07
CA GLY A 79 -4.30 -8.77 -0.59
C GLY A 79 -5.55 -9.48 -0.10
N ARG A 80 -5.35 -10.50 0.73
CA ARG A 80 -6.45 -11.24 1.35
C ARG A 80 -6.24 -11.34 2.85
N VAL A 81 -7.34 -11.27 3.59
CA VAL A 81 -7.37 -11.46 5.05
C VAL A 81 -8.52 -12.41 5.39
N ASN A 82 -8.32 -13.28 6.38
CA ASN A 82 -9.40 -14.10 6.93
C ASN A 82 -9.91 -13.44 8.21
N ILE A 83 -11.17 -12.99 8.21
CA ILE A 83 -11.84 -12.42 9.38
C ILE A 83 -13.07 -13.28 9.66
N ASN A 84 -13.17 -13.84 10.87
CA ASN A 84 -14.28 -14.71 11.28
C ASN A 84 -14.56 -15.86 10.30
N ASN A 85 -13.51 -16.57 9.88
CA ASN A 85 -13.55 -17.68 8.91
C ASN A 85 -14.06 -17.28 7.51
N GLN A 86 -14.04 -15.99 7.17
CA GLN A 86 -14.39 -15.49 5.86
C GLN A 86 -13.19 -14.83 5.21
N LEU A 87 -12.77 -15.39 4.07
CA LEU A 87 -11.71 -14.83 3.24
C LEU A 87 -12.23 -13.58 2.53
N ARG A 88 -11.58 -12.44 2.78
CA ARG A 88 -11.99 -11.13 2.27
C ARG A 88 -10.82 -10.47 1.55
N GLU A 89 -11.14 -9.61 0.61
CA GLU A 89 -10.16 -8.69 0.04
C GLU A 89 -9.73 -7.67 1.10
N LEU A 90 -8.42 -7.49 1.22
CA LEU A 90 -7.79 -6.48 2.05
C LEU A 90 -7.25 -5.38 1.14
N VAL A 91 -7.68 -4.15 1.36
CA VAL A 91 -7.21 -2.96 0.64
C VAL A 91 -6.44 -2.09 1.62
N VAL A 92 -5.21 -1.70 1.27
CA VAL A 92 -4.36 -0.80 2.05
C VAL A 92 -4.04 0.42 1.20
N ARG A 93 -4.37 1.60 1.70
CA ARG A 93 -4.05 2.88 1.05
C ARG A 93 -3.21 3.72 1.98
N ILE A 94 -2.04 4.14 1.50
CA ILE A 94 -1.07 4.94 2.26
C ILE A 94 -0.83 6.22 1.49
N ASN A 95 -0.97 7.36 2.15
CA ASN A 95 -0.74 8.67 1.55
C ASN A 95 0.21 9.47 2.42
N LYS A 96 1.25 10.03 1.81
CA LYS A 96 2.12 11.01 2.48
C LYS A 96 1.29 12.25 2.84
N ALA A 97 1.47 12.75 4.05
CA ALA A 97 0.91 14.02 4.47
C ALA A 97 1.43 15.15 3.56
N GLY A 98 0.60 16.17 3.36
CA GLY A 98 0.99 17.35 2.57
C GLY A 98 2.17 18.09 3.21
N VAL A 99 2.84 18.95 2.43
CA VAL A 99 3.96 19.77 2.91
C VAL A 99 3.53 20.58 4.15
N GLY A 100 4.34 20.51 5.21
CA GLY A 100 4.06 21.19 6.48
C GLY A 100 2.93 20.57 7.32
N LYS A 101 2.38 19.42 6.91
CA LYS A 101 1.34 18.68 7.65
C LYS A 101 1.86 17.33 8.13
N SER A 102 1.25 16.82 9.18
CA SER A 102 1.44 15.46 9.68
C SER A 102 0.09 14.79 9.93
N CYS A 103 0.08 13.46 9.90
CA CYS A 103 -1.00 12.66 10.45
C CYS A 103 -0.77 12.52 11.96
N LEU A 104 -1.76 12.86 12.78
CA LEU A 104 -1.70 12.68 14.23
C LEU A 104 -2.41 11.40 14.62
N ASP A 105 -1.75 10.51 15.36
CA ASP A 105 -2.39 9.35 15.94
C ASP A 105 -3.26 9.73 17.15
N SER A 106 -3.96 8.75 17.75
CA SER A 106 -4.78 8.98 18.95
C SER A 106 -4.01 9.49 20.16
N ALA A 107 -2.68 9.31 20.19
CA ALA A 107 -1.81 9.82 21.26
C ALA A 107 -1.26 11.23 20.93
N GLY A 108 -1.64 11.81 19.80
CA GLY A 108 -1.14 13.11 19.33
C GLY A 108 0.26 13.05 18.72
N LYS A 109 0.82 11.86 18.48
CA LYS A 109 2.12 11.71 17.84
C LYS A 109 2.00 11.99 16.34
N ALA A 110 2.93 12.79 15.82
CA ALA A 110 3.00 13.14 14.42
C ALA A 110 3.70 12.06 13.57
N HIS A 111 3.10 11.75 12.43
CA HIS A 111 3.58 10.80 11.43
C HIS A 111 3.51 11.41 10.03
N PRO A 112 4.41 11.02 9.11
CA PRO A 112 4.46 11.52 7.74
C PRO A 112 3.45 10.86 6.81
N TYR A 113 2.82 9.73 7.18
CA TYR A 113 1.84 9.05 6.34
C TYR A 113 0.51 8.83 7.08
N ALA A 114 -0.58 8.97 6.34
CA ALA A 114 -1.90 8.48 6.71
C ALA A 114 -2.12 7.12 6.04
N VAL A 115 -2.78 6.21 6.75
CA VAL A 115 -3.10 4.86 6.26
C VAL A 115 -4.59 4.56 6.47
N ILE A 116 -5.18 3.93 5.46
CA ILE A 116 -6.51 3.33 5.51
C ILE A 116 -6.34 1.86 5.18
N VAL A 117 -6.79 0.99 6.08
CA VAL A 117 -6.91 -0.44 5.83
C VAL A 117 -8.39 -0.78 5.79
N GLY A 118 -8.85 -1.41 4.71
CA GLY A 118 -10.23 -1.82 4.55
C GLY A 118 -10.31 -3.31 4.26
N ALA A 119 -11.23 -4.00 4.94
CA ALA A 119 -11.63 -5.34 4.56
C ALA A 119 -13.10 -5.28 4.09
N ALA A 120 -13.34 -5.65 2.84
CA ALA A 120 -14.63 -5.47 2.17
C ALA A 120 -15.81 -5.87 3.09
N GLN A 121 -16.82 -5.00 3.18
CA GLN A 121 -18.06 -5.19 3.97
C GLN A 121 -17.87 -5.41 5.48
N THR A 122 -16.69 -5.11 6.05
CA THR A 122 -16.41 -5.34 7.48
C THR A 122 -16.17 -4.02 8.21
N ALA A 123 -15.06 -3.36 7.91
CA ALA A 123 -14.66 -2.11 8.53
C ALA A 123 -13.55 -1.45 7.69
N ASN A 124 -13.43 -0.13 7.87
CA ASN A 124 -12.24 0.62 7.49
C ASN A 124 -11.56 1.10 8.77
N TRP A 125 -10.25 0.87 8.86
CA TRP A 125 -9.42 1.32 9.96
C TRP A 125 -8.53 2.47 9.47
N TYR A 126 -8.64 3.62 10.14
CA TYR A 126 -7.93 4.85 9.81
C TYR A 126 -6.84 5.10 10.83
N GLY A 127 -5.67 5.54 10.36
CA GLY A 127 -4.53 5.75 11.23
C GLY A 127 -3.37 6.42 10.53
N CYS A 128 -2.24 6.40 11.21
CA CYS A 128 -1.01 7.06 10.80
C CYS A 128 0.14 6.07 10.80
N GLY A 129 1.23 6.37 10.09
CA GLY A 129 2.38 5.46 10.05
C GLY A 129 3.65 6.03 9.44
N ASP A 130 4.69 5.22 9.52
CA ASP A 130 6.05 5.52 9.12
C ASP A 130 6.64 4.41 8.26
N PHE A 131 7.52 4.81 7.35
CA PHE A 131 8.49 3.90 6.75
C PHE A 131 9.80 3.97 7.54
N SER A 132 10.34 2.82 7.93
CA SER A 132 11.60 2.70 8.67
C SER A 132 12.49 1.58 8.12
N ALA A 133 13.76 1.57 8.54
CA ALA A 133 14.59 0.38 8.47
C ALA A 133 13.97 -0.75 9.35
N GLN A 134 14.41 -1.99 9.11
CA GLN A 134 14.01 -3.16 9.90
C GLN A 134 14.47 -3.04 11.36
#